data_AF-A0A967AJY5-F1
#
_entry.id   AF-A0A967AJY5-F1
#
_cell.length_a   1.000
_cell.length_b   1.000
_cell.length_c   1.000
_cell.angle_alpha   90.00
_cell.angle_beta   90.00
_cell.angle_gamma   90.00
#
_symmetry.space_group_name_H-M   'P 1'
#
loop_
_entity.id
_entity.type
_entity.pdbx_description
1 polymer ?
#
loop_
_entity_poly.entity_id
_entity_poly.type
_entity_poly.pdbx_seq_one_letter_code
_entity_poly.pdbx_strand_id
1 'polypeptide(L)'
;MTATFHQKEEFLAIMSHEIFQPMNDLVGKVALLLTSTLNPEQQEHLATVERCAHDVLSLLSDMHEFMAPRKRETHFGESHGRG
;
A
#
# COMPACT_ATOMS: atom_id res chain seq x y z
N MET A 1 -8.73 -19.44 25.85
CA MET A 1 -7.36 -19.74 25.38
C MET A 1 -7.23 -19.21 23.96
N THR A 2 -7.00 -17.91 23.78
CA THR A 2 -6.91 -17.28 22.45
C THR A 2 -5.98 -16.07 22.52
N ALA A 3 -4.69 -16.26 22.29
CA ALA A 3 -3.75 -15.16 21.99
C ALA A 3 -2.40 -15.73 21.54
N THR A 4 -2.29 -16.14 20.27
CA THR A 4 -0.99 -16.52 19.69
C THR A 4 -0.80 -16.08 18.24
N PHE A 5 -1.82 -15.54 17.56
CA PHE A 5 -1.70 -15.08 16.17
C PHE A 5 -1.36 -13.58 16.00
N HIS A 6 -1.58 -12.74 17.01
CA HIS A 6 -1.50 -11.27 16.82
C HIS A 6 -0.08 -10.74 16.62
N GLN A 7 0.94 -11.31 17.27
CA GLN A 7 2.26 -10.68 17.29
C GLN A 7 2.97 -10.70 15.93
N LYS A 8 2.74 -11.74 15.11
CA LYS A 8 3.30 -11.83 13.75
C LYS A 8 2.54 -10.92 12.78
N GLU A 9 1.22 -10.86 12.88
CA GLU A 9 0.37 -10.01 12.03
C GLU A 9 0.61 -8.53 12.33
N GLU A 10 0.72 -8.17 13.61
CA GLU A 10 1.03 -6.81 14.05
C GLU A 10 2.44 -6.38 13.62
N PHE A 11 3.44 -7.26 13.73
CA PHE A 11 4.78 -7.00 13.22
C PHE A 11 4.78 -6.74 11.72
N LEU A 12 4.07 -7.55 10.93
CA LEU A 12 3.95 -7.35 9.48
C LEU A 12 3.22 -6.05 9.15
N ALA A 13 2.17 -5.69 9.89
CA ALA A 13 1.46 -4.43 9.70
C ALA A 13 2.35 -3.21 9.95
N ILE A 14 3.13 -3.23 11.04
CA ILE A 14 4.09 -2.18 11.37
C ILE A 14 5.15 -2.06 10.27
N MET A 15 5.79 -3.17 9.90
CA MET A 15 6.81 -3.17 8.84
C MET A 15 6.25 -2.65 7.51
N SER A 16 5.02 -3.01 7.16
CA SER A 16 4.37 -2.53 5.93
C SER A 16 4.17 -1.02 5.95
N HIS A 17 3.71 -0.47 7.08
CA HIS A 17 3.54 0.96 7.26
C HIS A 17 4.87 1.72 7.19
N GLU A 18 5.92 1.17 7.81
CA GLU A 18 7.27 1.73 7.80
C GLU A 18 7.93 1.69 6.42
N ILE A 19 7.60 0.70 5.57
CA ILE A 19 8.10 0.63 4.19
C ILE A 19 7.28 1.52 3.24
N PHE A 20 5.99 1.74 3.51
CA PHE A 20 5.13 2.58 2.69
C PHE A 20 5.67 4.01 2.57
N GLN A 21 6.12 4.60 3.68
CA GLN A 21 6.64 5.96 3.73
C GLN A 21 7.88 6.18 2.84
N PRO A 22 8.98 5.40 2.95
CA PRO A 22 10.16 5.55 2.08
C PRO A 22 9.87 5.21 0.62
N MET A 23 8.92 4.31 0.33
CA MET A 23 8.52 4.03 -1.06
C MET A 23 7.80 5.22 -1.71
N ASN A 24 6.90 5.90 -0.98
CA ASN A 24 6.28 7.13 -1.48
C ASN A 24 7.29 8.26 -1.69
N ASP A 25 8.28 8.39 -0.79
CA ASP A 25 9.37 9.35 -0.98
C ASP A 25 10.21 9.00 -2.22
N LEU A 26 10.51 7.71 -2.46
CA LEU A 26 11.23 7.27 -3.66
C LEU A 26 10.47 7.64 -4.95
N VAL A 27 9.16 7.35 -5.02
CA VAL A 27 8.32 7.74 -6.17
C VAL A 27 8.37 9.25 -6.38
N GLY A 28 8.22 10.03 -5.31
CA GLY A 28 8.30 11.49 -5.37
C GLY A 28 9.65 11.99 -5.91
N LYS A 29 10.77 11.41 -5.45
CA LYS A 29 12.11 11.77 -5.93
C LYS A 29 12.32 11.38 -7.39
N VAL A 30 11.88 10.19 -7.80
CA VAL A 30 11.97 9.76 -9.20
C VAL A 30 11.15 10.67 -10.11
N ALA A 31 9.94 11.04 -9.70
CA ALA A 31 9.11 12.00 -10.43
C ALA A 31 9.79 13.37 -10.57
N LEU A 32 10.46 13.87 -9.52
CA LEU A 32 11.25 15.10 -9.61
C LEU A 32 12.44 14.96 -10.56
N LEU A 33 13.18 13.85 -10.52
CA LEU A 33 14.31 13.60 -11.41
C LEU A 33 13.88 13.50 -12.88
N LEU A 34 12.72 12.91 -13.15
CA LEU A 34 12.13 12.82 -14.49
C LEU A 34 11.79 14.20 -15.08
N THR A 35 11.70 15.26 -14.26
CA THR A 35 11.51 16.64 -14.73
C THR A 35 12.81 17.35 -15.12
N SER A 36 13.97 16.72 -14.88
CA SER A 36 15.30 17.29 -15.17
C SER A 36 15.82 16.88 -16.55
N THR A 37 16.92 17.50 -16.98
CA THR A 37 17.61 17.12 -18.23
C THR A 37 18.34 15.78 -18.02
N LEU A 38 17.87 14.73 -18.69
CA LEU A 38 18.41 13.37 -18.60
C LEU A 38 18.93 12.92 -19.97
N ASN A 39 19.95 12.06 -19.96
CA ASN A 39 20.32 11.32 -21.16
C ASN A 39 19.37 10.10 -21.36
N PRO A 40 19.35 9.47 -22.55
CA PRO A 40 18.42 8.38 -22.84
C PRO A 40 18.51 7.19 -21.88
N GLU A 41 19.72 6.80 -21.47
CA GLU A 41 19.95 5.68 -20.54
C GLU A 41 19.43 6.00 -19.14
N GLN A 42 19.66 7.23 -18.64
CA GLN A 42 19.13 7.70 -17.37
C GLN A 42 17.61 7.74 -17.37
N GLN A 43 16.99 8.15 -18.48
CA GLN A 43 15.54 8.16 -18.63
C GLN A 43 14.95 6.74 -18.58
N GLU A 44 15.57 5.78 -19.25
CA GLU A 44 15.16 4.37 -19.21
C GLU A 44 15.31 3.76 -17.81
N HIS A 45 16.44 4.05 -17.14
CA HIS A 45 16.66 3.63 -15.76
C HIS A 45 15.62 4.21 -14.81
N LEU A 46 15.35 5.52 -14.87
CA LEU A 46 14.36 6.17 -14.00
C LEU A 46 12.94 5.68 -14.28
N ALA A 47 12.56 5.45 -15.54
CA ALA A 47 11.26 4.85 -15.88
C ALA A 47 11.12 3.42 -15.32
N THR A 48 12.21 2.66 -15.29
CA THR A 48 12.23 1.33 -14.66
C THR A 48 12.10 1.42 -13.14
N VAL A 49 12.82 2.35 -12.50
CA VAL A 49 12.72 2.56 -11.04
C VAL A 49 11.30 3.02 -10.66
N GLU A 50 10.69 3.94 -11.41
CA GLU A 50 9.32 4.40 -11.18
C GLU A 50 8.33 3.24 -11.24
N ARG A 51 8.40 2.42 -12.30
CA ARG A 51 7.55 1.23 -12.44
C ARG A 51 7.71 0.27 -11.27
N CYS A 52 8.95 -0.08 -10.91
CA CYS A 52 9.22 -0.97 -9.79
C CYS A 52 8.71 -0.40 -8.45
N ALA A 53 8.82 0.91 -8.25
CA ALA A 53 8.33 1.56 -7.04
C ALA A 53 6.80 1.48 -6.93
N HIS A 54 6.08 1.68 -8.05
CA HIS A 54 4.63 1.49 -8.10
C HIS A 54 4.22 0.03 -7.88
N ASP A 55 4.94 -0.92 -8.47
CA ASP A 55 4.66 -2.36 -8.26
C ASP A 55 4.79 -2.73 -6.77
N VAL A 56 5.84 -2.24 -6.10
CA VAL A 56 6.04 -2.45 -4.66
C VAL A 56 4.94 -1.78 -3.83
N LEU A 57 4.54 -0.54 -4.15
CA LEU A 57 3.45 0.14 -3.45
C LEU A 57 2.11 -0.60 -3.59
N SER A 58 1.84 -1.19 -4.76
CA SER A 58 0.65 -2.02 -4.96
C SER A 58 0.68 -3.25 -4.04
N LEU A 59 1.80 -3.98 -4.03
CA LEU A 59 1.97 -5.15 -3.16
C LEU A 59 1.83 -4.82 -1.67
N LEU A 60 2.39 -3.67 -1.24
CA LEU A 60 2.27 -3.19 0.13
C LEU A 60 0.83 -2.82 0.47
N SER A 61 0.10 -2.21 -0.46
CA SER A 61 -1.31 -1.85 -0.29
C SER A 61 -2.18 -3.09 -0.16
N ASP A 62 -2.00 -4.08 -1.03
CA ASP A 62 -2.72 -5.36 -0.98
C ASP A 62 -2.46 -6.10 0.35
N MET A 63 -1.20 -6.10 0.81
CA MET A 63 -0.84 -6.70 2.09
C MET A 63 -1.50 -5.95 3.26
N HIS A 64 -1.51 -4.62 3.24
CA HIS A 64 -2.18 -3.82 4.26
C HIS A 64 -3.69 -4.09 4.32
N GLU A 65 -4.35 -4.20 3.18
CA GLU A 65 -5.78 -4.57 3.09
C GLU A 65 -6.06 -5.97 3.61
N PHE A 66 -5.16 -6.93 3.37
CA PHE A 66 -5.28 -8.29 3.89
C PHE A 66 -5.22 -8.35 5.43
N MET A 67 -4.39 -7.51 6.05
CA MET A 67 -4.25 -7.44 7.50
C MET A 67 -5.35 -6.63 8.18
N ALA A 68 -5.96 -5.67 7.47
CA ALA A 68 -7.06 -4.88 8.00
C ALA A 68 -8.29 -5.78 8.24
N PRO A 69 -8.99 -5.63 9.39
CA PRO A 69 -10.19 -6.41 9.65
C PRO A 69 -11.23 -6.12 8.56
N ARG A 70 -11.69 -7.17 7.86
CA ARG A 70 -12.74 -7.03 6.84
C ARG A 70 -13.93 -6.33 7.46
N LYS A 71 -14.29 -5.13 6.96
CA LYS A 71 -15.54 -4.48 7.34
C LYS A 71 -16.66 -5.47 7.04
N ARG A 72 -17.36 -5.96 8.07
CA ARG A 72 -18.61 -6.70 7.88
C ARG A 72 -19.56 -5.73 7.20
N GLU A 73 -19.95 -6.01 5.97
CA GLU A 73 -21.09 -5.37 5.35
C GLU A 73 -22.32 -5.71 6.21
N THR A 74 -22.68 -4.82 7.13
CA THR A 74 -23.96 -4.86 7.80
C THR A 74 -24.99 -4.38 6.79
N HIS A 75 -25.49 -5.29 5.96
CA HIS A 75 -26.70 -5.06 5.20
C HIS A 75 -27.89 -5.07 6.17
N PHE A 76 -28.05 -3.99 6.94
CA PHE A 76 -29.23 -3.78 7.76
C PHE A 76 -30.34 -3.27 6.84
N GLY A 77 -31.13 -4.20 6.31
CA GLY A 77 -32.37 -3.88 5.62
C GLY A 77 -33.40 -3.37 6.63
N GLU A 78 -33.48 -2.05 6.79
CA GLU A 78 -34.67 -1.41 7.34
C GLU A 78 -35.81 -1.56 6.35
N SER A 79 -36.75 -2.47 6.63
CA SER A 79 -38.08 -2.42 6.00
C SER A 79 -39.16 -3.10 6.85
N HIS A 80 -39.45 -2.60 8.06
CA HIS A 80 -40.72 -2.94 8.72
C HIS A 80 -41.31 -1.72 9.42
N GLY A 81 -41.83 -0.80 8.61
CA GLY A 81 -42.89 0.12 9.03
C GLY A 81 -44.25 -0.45 8.61
N ARG A 82 -44.88 -1.22 9.50
CA ARG A 82 -46.34 -1.42 9.56
C ARG A 82 -46.72 -1.84 10.99
N GLY A 83 -47.39 -0.94 11.68
CA GLY A 83 -48.06 -1.11 12.96
C GLY A 83 -48.90 0.13 13.20
#